data_AF-A0AA42MYQ1-F1
#
_entry.id   AF-A0AA42MYQ1-F1
#
_cell.length_a   1.000
_cell.length_b   1.000
_cell.length_c   1.000
_cell.angle_alpha   90.00
_cell.angle_beta   90.00
_cell.angle_gamma   90.00
#
_symmetry.space_group_name_H-M   'P 1'
#
loop_
_entity.id
_entity.type
_entity.pdbx_description
1 polymer ?
#
loop_
_entity_poly.entity_id
_entity_poly.type
_entity_poly.pdbx_seq_one_letter_code
_entity_poly.pdbx_strand_id
1 'polypeptide(L)'
;MSSRAFENFSHAIQDSVDLMQHFDALNKLPPPPEIEVLKRASLVMSLAALETYIEDRVTEAVSAACTQSNAEDKLKNFYKQSLEVELKSFHSPTVERIRSIFSKYLSLDVTEGWAWNNCSPEQAKAELNRLVKKRGDIAHRSLRPLPGQPVAHAVTKDDMRRHIHFIKELVKATETHLESKL
;
A
#
# COMPACT_ATOMS: atom_id res chain seq x y z
N MET A 1 9.65 10.71 14.78
CA MET A 1 9.33 11.79 13.80
C MET A 1 8.72 11.12 12.58
N SER A 2 7.68 11.67 11.95
CA SER A 2 7.09 11.06 10.74
C SER A 2 8.07 11.17 9.57
N SER A 3 8.22 10.09 8.79
CA SER A 3 8.99 10.13 7.54
C SER A 3 8.27 10.97 6.48
N ARG A 4 9.02 11.47 5.48
CA ARG A 4 8.39 12.18 4.36
C ARG A 4 7.53 11.23 3.52
N ALA A 5 7.95 9.97 3.40
CA ALA A 5 7.13 8.90 2.81
C ALA A 5 5.76 8.77 3.50
N PHE A 6 5.70 8.82 4.84
CA PHE A 6 4.45 8.76 5.60
C PHE A 6 3.54 9.98 5.36
N GLU A 7 4.14 11.17 5.26
CA GLU A 7 3.41 12.40 4.94
C GLU A 7 2.82 12.35 3.53
N ASN A 8 3.62 11.96 2.53
CA ASN A 8 3.17 11.74 1.16
C ASN A 8 2.03 10.70 1.11
N PHE A 9 2.18 9.58 1.81
CA PHE A 9 1.15 8.55 1.92
C PHE A 9 -0.15 9.10 2.52
N SER A 10 -0.05 9.92 3.57
CA SER A 10 -1.22 10.51 4.23
C SER A 10 -2.03 11.41 3.30
N HIS A 11 -1.37 12.07 2.36
CA HIS A 11 -2.02 12.79 1.27
C HIS A 11 -2.59 11.84 0.21
N ALA A 12 -1.79 10.90 -0.30
CA ALA A 12 -2.20 10.00 -1.39
C ALA A 12 -3.36 9.07 -1.02
N ILE A 13 -3.42 8.59 0.23
CA ILE A 13 -4.52 7.73 0.69
C ILE A 13 -5.85 8.49 0.78
N GLN A 14 -5.83 9.83 0.81
CA GLN A 14 -7.03 10.65 0.86
C GLN A 14 -7.90 10.49 -0.39
N ASP A 15 -7.30 10.31 -1.57
CA ASP A 15 -8.04 10.02 -2.81
C ASP A 15 -8.96 8.80 -2.65
N SER A 16 -8.48 7.76 -1.95
CA SER A 16 -9.26 6.55 -1.69
C SER A 16 -10.42 6.81 -0.73
N VAL A 17 -10.22 7.71 0.24
CA VAL A 17 -11.25 8.14 1.20
C VAL A 17 -12.30 8.99 0.49
N ASP A 18 -11.89 9.94 -0.33
CA ASP A 18 -12.77 10.85 -1.05
C ASP A 18 -13.64 10.09 -2.06
N LEU A 19 -13.09 9.08 -2.75
CA LEU A 19 -13.87 8.17 -3.60
C LEU A 19 -14.99 7.47 -2.82
N MET A 20 -14.75 7.07 -1.57
CA MET A 20 -15.77 6.47 -0.71
C MET A 20 -16.79 7.50 -0.21
N GLN A 21 -16.38 8.74 0.03
CA GLN A 21 -17.30 9.83 0.37
C GLN A 21 -18.21 10.17 -0.82
N HIS A 22 -17.66 10.21 -2.04
CA HIS A 22 -18.44 10.38 -3.26
C HIS A 22 -19.42 9.22 -3.47
N PHE A 23 -19.00 7.98 -3.22
CA PHE A 23 -19.90 6.83 -3.22
C PHE A 23 -21.08 7.07 -2.25
N ASP A 24 -20.80 7.49 -1.02
CA ASP A 24 -21.83 7.74 -0.02
C ASP A 24 -22.81 8.86 -0.42
N ALA A 25 -22.30 9.94 -1.01
CA ALA A 25 -23.11 11.07 -1.46
C ALA A 25 -24.01 10.74 -2.67
N LEU A 26 -23.51 9.91 -3.58
CA LEU A 26 -24.19 9.55 -4.83
C LEU A 26 -25.11 8.34 -4.69
N ASN A 27 -24.95 7.53 -3.64
CA ASN A 27 -25.72 6.30 -3.42
C ASN A 27 -27.14 6.60 -2.92
N LYS A 28 -27.95 7.23 -3.78
CA LYS A 28 -29.36 7.54 -3.56
C LYS A 28 -30.23 6.43 -4.17
N LEU A 29 -31.51 6.35 -3.81
CA LEU A 29 -32.44 5.36 -4.37
C LEU A 29 -33.18 5.95 -5.58
N PRO A 30 -33.14 5.32 -6.78
CA PRO A 30 -32.30 4.18 -7.15
C PRO A 30 -30.82 4.60 -7.38
N PRO A 31 -29.84 3.71 -7.09
CA PRO A 31 -28.43 4.05 -7.22
C PRO A 31 -28.04 4.28 -8.69
N PRO A 32 -27.13 5.21 -8.98
CA PRO A 32 -26.56 5.36 -10.32
C PRO A 32 -25.92 4.04 -10.79
N PRO A 33 -26.12 3.62 -12.06
CA PRO A 33 -25.63 2.33 -12.56
C PRO A 33 -24.13 2.09 -12.36
N GLU A 34 -23.33 3.16 -12.47
CA GLU A 34 -21.86 3.07 -12.43
C GLU A 34 -21.27 3.27 -11.03
N ILE A 35 -22.08 3.49 -9.99
CA ILE A 35 -21.58 3.92 -8.67
C ILE A 35 -20.58 2.94 -8.04
N GLU A 36 -20.69 1.66 -8.38
CA GLU A 36 -19.79 0.58 -7.96
C GLU A 36 -18.34 0.76 -8.42
N VAL A 37 -18.10 1.56 -9.47
CA VAL A 37 -16.74 1.89 -9.95
C VAL A 37 -15.94 2.61 -8.88
N LEU A 38 -16.59 3.41 -8.04
CA LEU A 38 -15.91 4.21 -7.01
C LEU A 38 -15.27 3.32 -5.94
N LYS A 39 -15.94 2.23 -5.54
CA LYS A 39 -15.37 1.25 -4.60
C LYS A 39 -14.17 0.52 -5.20
N ARG A 40 -14.28 0.10 -6.47
CA ARG A 40 -13.17 -0.57 -7.17
C ARG A 40 -11.96 0.35 -7.33
N ALA A 41 -12.21 1.59 -7.76
CA ALA A 41 -11.18 2.62 -7.90
C ALA A 41 -10.52 2.93 -6.55
N SER A 42 -11.30 3.04 -5.47
CA SER A 42 -10.78 3.28 -4.13
C SER A 42 -9.81 2.18 -3.67
N LEU A 43 -10.09 0.89 -3.96
CA LEU A 43 -9.14 -0.18 -3.65
C LEU A 43 -7.84 -0.05 -4.43
N VAL A 44 -7.94 0.22 -5.74
CA VAL A 44 -6.78 0.39 -6.62
C VAL A 44 -5.91 1.57 -6.15
N MET A 45 -6.53 2.72 -5.88
CA MET A 45 -5.84 3.91 -5.38
C MET A 45 -5.18 3.67 -4.02
N SER A 46 -5.83 2.93 -3.12
CA SER A 46 -5.27 2.68 -1.79
C SER A 46 -4.02 1.80 -1.83
N LEU A 47 -3.98 0.81 -2.75
CA LEU A 47 -2.81 -0.03 -2.94
C LEU A 47 -1.71 0.66 -3.73
N ALA A 48 -2.06 1.57 -4.66
CA ALA A 48 -1.07 2.41 -5.33
C ALA A 48 -0.39 3.37 -4.32
N ALA A 49 -1.16 3.98 -3.40
CA ALA A 49 -0.60 4.79 -2.33
C ALA A 49 0.35 3.99 -1.42
N LEU A 50 -0.01 2.73 -1.10
CA LEU A 50 0.87 1.83 -0.34
C LEU A 50 2.15 1.47 -1.12
N GLU A 51 2.04 1.21 -2.42
CA GLU A 51 3.18 0.92 -3.28
C GLU A 51 4.18 2.07 -3.27
N THR A 52 3.73 3.29 -3.56
CA THR A 52 4.56 4.50 -3.50
C THR A 52 5.16 4.73 -2.11
N TYR A 53 4.37 4.53 -1.05
CA TYR A 53 4.89 4.63 0.32
C TYR A 53 6.07 3.68 0.55
N ILE A 54 5.97 2.43 0.13
CA ILE A 54 7.04 1.45 0.31
C ILE A 54 8.31 1.85 -0.46
N GLU A 55 8.16 2.28 -1.71
CA GLU A 55 9.27 2.74 -2.57
C GLU A 55 9.98 3.96 -1.96
N ASP A 56 9.21 4.97 -1.55
CA ASP A 56 9.74 6.17 -0.89
C ASP A 56 10.42 5.78 0.43
N ARG A 57 9.77 4.93 1.24
CA ARG A 57 10.24 4.65 2.59
C ARG A 57 11.53 3.86 2.62
N VAL A 58 11.70 2.88 1.73
CA VAL A 58 12.98 2.15 1.61
C VAL A 58 14.08 3.05 1.07
N THR A 59 13.75 3.96 0.14
CA THR A 59 14.70 4.95 -0.41
C THR A 59 15.19 5.91 0.66
N GLU A 60 14.30 6.39 1.53
CA GLU A 60 14.64 7.25 2.67
C GLU A 60 15.53 6.51 3.67
N ALA A 61 15.18 5.28 4.04
CA ALA A 61 15.99 4.46 4.97
C ALA A 61 17.40 4.19 4.42
N VAL A 62 17.51 3.80 3.15
CA VAL A 62 18.81 3.57 2.50
C VAL A 62 19.62 4.85 2.42
N SER A 63 18.97 5.97 2.12
CA SER A 63 19.64 7.27 2.09
C SER A 63 20.18 7.67 3.46
N ALA A 64 19.40 7.47 4.53
CA ALA A 64 19.84 7.71 5.90
C ALA A 64 21.03 6.81 6.28
N ALA A 65 20.95 5.51 5.99
CA ALA A 65 22.04 4.55 6.25
C ALA A 65 23.33 4.92 5.50
N CYS A 66 23.23 5.35 4.24
CA CYS A 66 24.38 5.86 3.48
C CYS A 66 24.98 7.12 4.11
N THR A 67 24.17 8.03 4.63
CA THR A 67 24.65 9.25 5.29
C THR A 67 25.40 8.93 6.59
N GLN A 68 24.93 7.95 7.36
CA GLN A 68 25.54 7.52 8.62
C GLN A 68 26.79 6.63 8.43
N SER A 69 26.95 6.02 7.26
CA SER A 69 28.06 5.11 6.95
C SER A 69 29.37 5.86 6.63
N ASN A 70 30.50 5.29 7.06
CA ASN A 70 31.86 5.74 6.70
C ASN A 70 32.34 5.22 5.33
N ALA A 71 31.48 4.57 4.55
CA ALA A 71 31.83 4.09 3.21
C ALA A 71 32.20 5.24 2.26
N GLU A 72 32.98 4.92 1.22
CA GLU A 72 33.30 5.87 0.16
C GLU A 72 32.05 6.31 -0.62
N ASP A 73 32.03 7.56 -1.10
CA ASP A 73 30.90 8.13 -1.85
C ASP A 73 30.55 7.31 -3.10
N LYS A 74 31.54 6.72 -3.77
CA LYS A 74 31.31 5.85 -4.94
C LYS A 74 30.47 4.62 -4.57
N LEU A 75 30.73 4.00 -3.42
CA LEU A 75 29.96 2.85 -2.93
C LEU A 75 28.56 3.27 -2.52
N LYS A 76 28.41 4.41 -1.82
CA LYS A 76 27.10 4.97 -1.45
C LYS A 76 26.24 5.26 -2.69
N ASN A 77 26.84 5.85 -3.73
CA ASN A 77 26.16 6.16 -4.98
C ASN A 77 25.75 4.89 -5.74
N PHE A 78 26.66 3.91 -5.83
CA PHE A 78 26.34 2.61 -6.43
C PHE A 78 25.16 1.93 -5.70
N TYR A 79 25.15 1.99 -4.37
CA TYR A 79 24.10 1.38 -3.56
C TYR A 79 22.72 2.02 -3.80
N LYS A 80 22.66 3.36 -3.79
CA LYS A 80 21.43 4.11 -4.11
C LYS A 80 20.94 3.86 -5.53
N GLN A 81 21.83 3.90 -6.52
CA GLN A 81 21.48 3.61 -7.92
C GLN A 81 21.00 2.17 -8.11
N SER A 82 21.58 1.21 -7.39
CA SER A 82 21.12 -0.17 -7.42
C SER A 82 19.67 -0.28 -6.92
N LEU A 83 19.34 0.39 -5.82
CA LEU A 83 17.96 0.45 -5.31
C LEU A 83 17.02 1.08 -6.35
N GLU A 84 17.38 2.23 -6.91
CA GLU A 84 16.57 2.92 -7.92
C GLU A 84 16.28 2.03 -9.14
N VAL A 85 17.25 1.24 -9.60
CA VAL A 85 17.06 0.30 -10.70
C VAL A 85 16.10 -0.82 -10.31
N GLU A 86 16.20 -1.36 -9.09
CA GLU A 86 15.30 -2.42 -8.63
C GLU A 86 13.86 -1.92 -8.44
N LEU A 87 13.69 -0.71 -7.90
CA LEU A 87 12.38 -0.07 -7.70
C LEU A 87 11.61 0.14 -9.02
N LYS A 88 12.29 0.37 -10.15
CA LYS A 88 11.63 0.40 -11.47
C LYS A 88 10.87 -0.88 -11.81
N SER A 89 11.23 -2.00 -11.17
CA SER A 89 10.57 -3.28 -11.34
C SER A 89 9.59 -3.62 -10.21
N PHE A 90 9.44 -2.77 -9.20
CA PHE A 90 8.62 -2.96 -7.98
C PHE A 90 7.12 -2.80 -8.26
N HIS A 91 6.58 -3.61 -9.17
CA HIS A 91 5.16 -3.55 -9.50
C HIS A 91 4.31 -4.36 -8.50
N SER A 92 3.39 -3.74 -7.78
CA SER A 92 2.52 -4.38 -6.76
C SER A 92 3.21 -4.71 -5.42
N PRO A 93 2.66 -4.24 -4.29
CA PRO A 93 3.26 -4.37 -2.96
C PRO A 93 2.91 -5.72 -2.29
N THR A 94 3.36 -6.85 -2.83
CA THR A 94 3.20 -8.16 -2.14
C THR A 94 4.13 -8.27 -0.94
N VAL A 95 3.76 -9.12 0.03
CA VAL A 95 4.58 -9.37 1.23
C VAL A 95 6.01 -9.78 0.86
N GLU A 96 6.14 -10.71 -0.09
CA GLU A 96 7.44 -11.23 -0.53
C GLU A 96 8.31 -10.13 -1.13
N ARG A 97 7.74 -9.25 -1.96
CA ARG A 97 8.47 -8.16 -2.60
C ARG A 97 8.92 -7.11 -1.59
N ILE A 98 8.02 -6.73 -0.67
CA ILE A 98 8.35 -5.80 0.41
C ILE A 98 9.44 -6.38 1.31
N ARG A 99 9.29 -7.64 1.75
CA ARG A 99 10.33 -8.31 2.53
C ARG A 99 11.66 -8.35 1.79
N SER A 100 11.64 -8.77 0.52
CA SER A 100 12.86 -8.92 -0.28
C SER A 100 13.64 -7.62 -0.38
N ILE A 101 12.97 -6.49 -0.66
CA ILE A 101 13.68 -5.22 -0.85
C ILE A 101 14.25 -4.68 0.47
N PHE A 102 13.50 -4.75 1.58
CA PHE A 102 14.01 -4.33 2.88
C PHE A 102 15.12 -5.25 3.39
N SER A 103 14.99 -6.56 3.23
CA SER A 103 16.04 -7.52 3.60
C SER A 103 17.31 -7.29 2.78
N LYS A 104 17.19 -7.07 1.47
CA LYS A 104 18.33 -6.86 0.58
C LYS A 104 19.08 -5.57 0.90
N TYR A 105 18.37 -4.47 1.13
CA TYR A 105 18.99 -3.15 1.25
C TYR A 105 19.20 -2.66 2.69
N LEU A 106 18.56 -3.28 3.67
CA LEU A 106 18.65 -2.85 5.08
C LEU A 106 18.92 -4.02 6.01
N SER A 107 19.06 -5.26 5.50
CA SER A 107 19.22 -6.47 6.31
C SER A 107 18.14 -6.61 7.38
N LEU A 108 16.92 -6.17 7.05
CA LEU A 108 15.79 -6.09 7.94
C LEU A 108 14.54 -6.69 7.30
N ASP A 109 13.92 -7.67 7.97
CA ASP A 109 12.56 -8.09 7.61
C ASP A 109 11.55 -7.12 8.21
N VAL A 110 11.15 -6.11 7.44
CA VAL A 110 10.18 -5.10 7.86
C VAL A 110 8.79 -5.70 8.17
N THR A 111 8.48 -6.87 7.63
CA THR A 111 7.16 -7.51 7.77
C THR A 111 6.94 -8.12 9.15
N GLU A 112 8.00 -8.30 9.93
CA GLU A 112 7.91 -8.71 11.35
C GLU A 112 7.34 -7.59 12.23
N GLY A 113 7.47 -6.33 11.78
CA GLY A 113 6.92 -5.17 12.47
C GLY A 113 5.41 -4.98 12.33
N TRP A 114 4.74 -5.76 11.47
CA TRP A 114 3.34 -5.59 11.13
C TRP A 114 2.40 -6.16 12.19
N ALA A 115 2.45 -5.59 13.39
CA ALA A 115 1.61 -5.97 14.51
C ALA A 115 0.91 -4.73 15.09
N TRP A 116 -0.37 -4.89 15.41
CA TRP A 116 -1.17 -3.89 16.13
C TRP A 116 -2.32 -4.58 16.85
N ASN A 117 -3.18 -3.81 17.53
CA ASN A 117 -4.29 -4.35 18.31
C ASN A 117 -5.12 -5.34 17.48
N ASN A 118 -5.15 -6.60 17.94
CA ASN A 118 -5.86 -7.73 17.31
C ASN A 118 -5.39 -8.10 15.89
N CYS A 119 -4.16 -7.78 15.51
CA CYS A 119 -3.57 -8.19 14.24
C CYS A 119 -2.11 -8.62 14.44
N SER A 120 -1.82 -9.90 14.21
CA SER A 120 -0.46 -10.43 14.21
C SER A 120 0.24 -10.19 12.87
N PRO A 121 1.59 -10.26 12.81
CA PRO A 121 2.34 -10.21 11.55
C PRO A 121 1.82 -11.19 10.50
N GLU A 122 1.49 -12.42 10.88
CA GLU A 122 0.96 -13.45 9.99
C GLU A 122 -0.39 -13.04 9.39
N GLN A 123 -1.27 -12.47 10.21
CA GLN A 123 -2.57 -11.97 9.78
C GLN A 123 -2.41 -10.79 8.83
N ALA A 124 -1.53 -9.84 9.14
CA ALA A 124 -1.25 -8.70 8.28
C ALA A 124 -0.66 -9.12 6.92
N LYS A 125 0.32 -10.04 6.93
CA LYS A 125 0.91 -10.62 5.72
C LYS A 125 -0.15 -11.31 4.86
N ALA A 126 -1.00 -12.14 5.46
CA ALA A 126 -2.07 -12.84 4.75
C ALA A 126 -3.09 -11.86 4.13
N GLU A 127 -3.52 -10.86 4.90
CA GLU A 127 -4.48 -9.86 4.43
C GLU A 127 -3.91 -9.00 3.30
N LEU A 128 -2.66 -8.53 3.39
CA LEU A 128 -2.03 -7.75 2.31
C LEU A 128 -2.01 -8.52 0.99
N ASN A 129 -1.54 -9.78 1.00
CA ASN A 129 -1.54 -10.60 -0.21
C ASN A 129 -2.95 -10.84 -0.76
N ARG A 130 -3.95 -10.99 0.12
CA ARG A 130 -5.35 -11.10 -0.28
C ARG A 130 -5.83 -9.82 -0.98
N LEU A 131 -5.46 -8.64 -0.48
CA LEU A 131 -5.82 -7.36 -1.09
C LEU A 131 -5.13 -7.13 -2.43
N VAL A 132 -3.85 -7.45 -2.55
CA VAL A 132 -3.11 -7.35 -3.83
C VAL A 132 -3.74 -8.28 -4.88
N LYS A 133 -4.11 -9.52 -4.50
CA LYS A 133 -4.86 -10.41 -5.39
C LYS A 133 -6.20 -9.82 -5.78
N LYS A 134 -6.97 -9.31 -4.80
CA LYS A 134 -8.28 -8.69 -5.02
C LYS A 134 -8.20 -7.50 -5.99
N ARG A 135 -7.13 -6.69 -5.91
CA ARG A 135 -6.84 -5.61 -6.87
C ARG A 135 -6.72 -6.15 -8.29
N GLY A 136 -5.93 -7.21 -8.49
CA GLY A 136 -5.73 -7.84 -9.80
C GLY A 136 -7.03 -8.39 -10.38
N ASP A 137 -7.80 -9.10 -9.56
CA ASP A 137 -9.12 -9.61 -9.98
C ASP A 137 -10.06 -8.46 -10.36
N ILE A 138 -10.06 -7.38 -9.59
CA ILE A 138 -10.91 -6.22 -9.85
C ILE A 138 -10.48 -5.47 -11.12
N ALA A 139 -9.19 -5.24 -11.32
CA ALA A 139 -8.69 -4.47 -12.46
C ALA A 139 -8.80 -5.23 -13.79
N HIS A 140 -8.57 -6.55 -13.79
CA HIS A 140 -8.48 -7.33 -15.02
C HIS A 140 -9.73 -8.16 -15.34
N ARG A 141 -10.56 -8.50 -14.33
CA ARG A 141 -11.63 -9.50 -14.46
C ARG A 141 -13.01 -8.99 -14.06
N SER A 142 -13.14 -7.73 -13.60
CA SER A 142 -14.47 -7.15 -13.34
C SER A 142 -15.18 -6.87 -14.65
N LEU A 143 -16.20 -7.67 -14.98
CA LEU A 143 -17.15 -7.32 -16.03
C LEU A 143 -17.91 -6.06 -15.62
N ARG A 144 -18.18 -5.15 -16.58
CA ARG A 144 -19.15 -4.08 -16.33
C ARG A 144 -20.53 -4.71 -16.13
N PRO A 145 -21.34 -4.21 -15.17
CA PRO A 145 -22.71 -4.68 -15.03
C PRO A 145 -23.47 -4.50 -16.35
N LEU A 146 -24.09 -5.57 -16.85
CA LEU A 146 -25.04 -5.47 -17.95
C LEU A 146 -26.36 -4.88 -17.42
N PRO A 147 -27.09 -4.07 -18.22
CA PRO A 147 -28.38 -3.53 -17.80
C PRO A 147 -29.33 -4.65 -17.37
N GLY A 148 -29.85 -4.57 -16.14
CA GLY A 148 -30.86 -5.51 -15.60
C GLY A 148 -30.32 -6.76 -14.92
N GLN A 149 -29.00 -6.96 -14.81
CA GLN A 149 -28.43 -8.06 -14.01
C GLN A 149 -27.84 -7.54 -12.68
N PRO A 150 -28.30 -8.01 -11.52
CA PRO A 150 -27.66 -7.70 -10.25
C PRO A 150 -26.31 -8.42 -10.19
N VAL A 151 -25.22 -7.72 -10.51
CA VAL A 151 -23.87 -8.25 -10.32
C VAL A 151 -23.52 -8.12 -8.84
N ALA A 152 -23.11 -9.23 -8.22
CA ALA A 152 -22.61 -9.23 -6.84
C ALA A 152 -21.48 -8.21 -6.69
N HIS A 153 -21.56 -7.38 -5.65
CA HIS A 153 -20.57 -6.34 -5.38
C HIS A 153 -19.15 -6.93 -5.24
N ALA A 154 -18.23 -6.53 -6.11
CA ALA A 154 -16.82 -6.97 -6.02
C ALA A 154 -16.18 -6.55 -4.68
N VAL A 155 -16.58 -5.40 -4.14
CA VAL A 155 -16.26 -4.96 -2.78
C VAL A 155 -17.47 -4.28 -2.16
N THR A 156 -17.78 -4.60 -0.91
CA THR A 156 -18.81 -3.89 -0.16
C THR A 156 -18.27 -2.56 0.36
N LYS A 157 -19.16 -1.64 0.77
CA LYS A 157 -18.76 -0.36 1.37
C LYS A 157 -17.98 -0.55 2.67
N ASP A 158 -18.44 -1.47 3.51
CA ASP A 158 -17.79 -1.74 4.80
C ASP A 158 -16.46 -2.46 4.61
N ASP A 159 -16.37 -3.38 3.64
CA ASP A 159 -15.11 -3.98 3.23
C ASP A 159 -14.09 -2.91 2.86
N MET A 160 -14.48 -1.96 1.97
CA MET A 160 -13.57 -0.91 1.51
C MET A 160 -13.04 -0.04 2.65
N ARG A 161 -13.90 0.35 3.59
CA ARG A 161 -13.47 1.14 4.75
C ARG A 161 -12.51 0.35 5.63
N ARG A 162 -12.75 -0.95 5.83
CA ARG A 162 -11.82 -1.84 6.53
C ARG A 162 -10.48 -1.97 5.79
N HIS A 163 -10.49 -2.06 4.46
CA HIS A 163 -9.26 -2.11 3.65
C HIS A 163 -8.43 -0.84 3.75
N ILE A 164 -9.05 0.34 3.65
CA ILE A 164 -8.35 1.63 3.85
C ILE A 164 -7.76 1.70 5.26
N HIS A 165 -8.52 1.32 6.28
CA HIS A 165 -8.02 1.31 7.66
C HIS A 165 -6.84 0.36 7.82
N PHE A 166 -6.95 -0.87 7.31
CA PHE A 166 -5.87 -1.85 7.31
C PHE A 166 -4.59 -1.30 6.68
N ILE A 167 -4.67 -0.68 5.50
CA ILE A 167 -3.51 -0.10 4.81
C ILE A 167 -2.87 1.01 5.67
N LYS A 168 -3.68 1.87 6.30
CA LYS A 168 -3.17 2.91 7.20
C LYS A 168 -2.43 2.33 8.41
N GLU A 169 -2.97 1.28 9.03
CA GLU A 169 -2.30 0.60 10.16
C GLU A 169 -1.02 -0.11 9.73
N LEU A 170 -1.00 -0.73 8.55
CA LEU A 170 0.20 -1.36 7.98
C LEU A 170 1.34 -0.35 7.80
N VAL A 171 1.04 0.84 7.27
CA VAL A 171 2.01 1.94 7.11
C VAL A 171 2.51 2.42 8.48
N LYS A 172 1.62 2.66 9.45
CA LYS A 172 2.04 3.05 10.81
C LYS A 172 2.92 2.01 11.50
N ALA A 173 2.59 0.73 11.36
CA ALA A 173 3.37 -0.37 11.91
C ALA A 173 4.75 -0.43 11.25
N THR A 174 4.82 -0.20 9.93
CA THR A 174 6.08 -0.09 9.18
C THR A 174 6.93 1.08 9.69
N GLU A 175 6.36 2.27 9.86
CA GLU A 175 7.06 3.43 10.43
C GLU A 175 7.65 3.12 11.81
N THR A 176 6.81 2.59 12.71
CA THR A 176 7.20 2.28 14.09
C THR A 176 8.32 1.25 14.12
N HIS A 177 8.23 0.21 13.29
CA HIS A 177 9.24 -0.83 13.24
C HIS A 177 10.58 -0.28 12.75
N LEU A 178 10.57 0.54 11.70
CA LEU A 178 11.79 1.13 11.15
C LEU A 178 12.42 2.14 12.12
N GLU A 179 11.64 2.98 12.80
CA GLU A 179 12.14 3.91 13.82
C GLU A 179 12.77 3.17 15.01
N SER A 180 12.34 1.94 15.31
CA SER A 180 12.94 1.12 16.36
C SER A 180 14.24 0.41 15.95
N LYS A 181 14.56 0.36 14.66
CA LYS A 181 15.64 -0.48 14.09
C LYS A 181 16.74 0.31 13.40
N LEU A 182 16.48 1.54 12.99
CA LEU A 182 17.38 2.44 12.24
C LEU A 182 17.59 3.74 13.02
#